data_AF-A0A2H3EYN6-F1
#
_entry.id   AF-A0A2H3EYN6-F1
#
_cell.length_a   1.000
_cell.length_b   1.000
_cell.length_c   1.000
_cell.angle_alpha   90.00
_cell.angle_beta   90.00
_cell.angle_gamma   90.00
#
_symmetry.space_group_name_H-M   'P 1'
#
loop_
_entity.id
_entity.type
_entity.pdbx_description
1 polymer ?
#
loop_
_entity_poly.entity_id
_entity_poly.type
_entity_poly.pdbx_seq_one_letter_code
_entity_poly.pdbx_strand_id
1 'polypeptide(L)'
;MIPPKFWSGLHDVHLCSLNVDDVNAELLDYLLSYTGVEELRFQIPEDNTEYDELGTKFYSQVLPHHSATLKILSIRPRFEGMWSFQESTMLPVLQCRNLVSLWVSLRFSDISDPTSPGVVVSRSSALILSSIC
;
A
#
# COMPACT_ATOMS: atom_id res chain seq x y z
N MET A 1 4.68 0.95 17.58
CA MET A 1 3.87 2.14 17.26
C MET A 1 4.77 3.38 17.26
N ILE A 2 4.88 4.05 16.11
CA ILE A 2 5.59 5.33 15.99
C ILE A 2 4.64 6.45 16.47
N PRO A 3 5.05 7.32 17.41
CA PRO A 3 4.17 8.37 17.91
C PRO A 3 3.70 9.31 16.78
N PRO A 4 2.41 9.71 16.72
CA PRO A 4 1.90 10.61 15.67
C PRO A 4 2.73 11.89 15.45
N LYS A 5 3.18 12.51 16.54
CA LYS A 5 4.04 13.71 16.53
C LYS A 5 5.40 13.53 15.87
N PHE A 6 5.84 12.29 15.63
CA PHE A 6 7.07 12.01 14.90
C PHE A 6 6.95 12.51 13.46
N TRP A 7 5.82 12.23 12.82
CA TRP A 7 5.57 12.58 11.41
C TRP A 7 5.49 14.09 11.20
N SER A 8 4.79 14.81 12.08
CA SER A 8 4.75 16.27 12.03
C SER A 8 6.11 16.94 12.32
N GLY A 9 7.02 16.22 12.99
CA GLY A 9 8.40 16.66 13.22
C GLY A 9 9.28 16.65 11.96
N LEU A 10 8.91 15.93 10.91
CA LEU A 10 9.71 15.74 9.69
C LEU A 10 9.44 16.79 8.60
N HIS A 11 8.90 17.96 8.92
CA HIS A 11 8.44 18.96 7.93
C HIS A 11 9.49 19.43 6.91
N ASP A 12 10.79 19.35 7.22
CA ASP A 12 11.89 19.69 6.28
C ASP A 12 12.63 18.45 5.72
N VAL A 13 12.15 17.25 6.02
CA VAL A 13 12.75 15.98 5.62
C VAL A 13 11.77 15.21 4.77
N HIS A 14 12.16 14.85 3.55
CA HIS A 14 11.36 14.02 2.65
C HIS A 14 11.94 12.60 2.57
N LEU A 15 11.20 11.62 3.06
CA LEU A 15 11.61 10.22 3.00
C LEU A 15 11.32 9.64 1.61
N CYS A 16 12.32 9.00 0.99
CA CYS A 16 12.15 8.28 -0.27
C CYS A 16 11.77 6.80 -0.08
N SER A 17 12.06 6.21 1.08
CA SER A 17 11.78 4.82 1.40
C SER A 17 11.25 4.71 2.83
N LEU A 18 10.13 4.02 3.00
CA LEU A 18 9.46 3.86 4.29
C LEU A 18 9.01 2.41 4.49
N ASN A 19 9.32 1.86 5.66
CA ASN A 19 8.83 0.55 6.13
C ASN A 19 8.29 0.69 7.56
N VAL A 20 6.98 0.55 7.74
CA VAL A 20 6.31 0.76 9.03
C VAL A 20 5.23 -0.29 9.30
N ASP A 21 5.13 -0.68 10.56
CA ASP A 21 4.19 -1.71 11.03
C ASP A 21 2.88 -1.14 11.60
N ASP A 22 2.69 0.18 11.48
CA ASP A 22 1.52 0.88 12.01
C ASP A 22 1.32 2.20 11.26
N VAL A 23 0.17 2.33 10.61
CA VAL A 23 -0.20 3.50 9.82
C VAL A 23 -1.20 4.33 10.61
N ASN A 24 -0.95 5.63 10.74
CA ASN A 24 -1.85 6.58 11.37
C ASN A 24 -2.13 7.78 10.46
N ALA A 25 -3.06 8.63 10.86
CA ALA A 25 -3.50 9.77 10.05
C ALA A 25 -2.34 10.75 9.75
N GLU A 26 -1.50 11.01 10.74
CA GLU A 26 -0.37 11.94 10.65
C GLU A 26 0.72 11.44 9.71
N LEU A 27 0.93 10.12 9.61
CA LEU A 27 1.79 9.54 8.59
C LEU A 27 1.24 9.83 7.19
N LEU A 28 -0.06 9.61 6.97
CA LEU A 28 -0.67 9.85 5.66
C LEU A 28 -0.64 11.35 5.30
N ASP A 29 -0.85 12.24 6.27
CA ASP A 29 -0.71 13.70 6.07
C ASP A 29 0.73 14.10 5.75
N TYR A 30 1.71 13.51 6.45
CA TYR A 30 3.11 13.70 6.13
C TYR A 30 3.43 13.24 4.69
N LEU A 31 2.97 12.06 4.28
CA LEU A 31 3.15 11.57 2.92
C LEU A 31 2.42 12.42 1.86
N LEU A 32 1.35 13.14 2.23
CA LEU A 32 0.66 14.08 1.32
C LEU A 32 1.32 15.47 1.27
N SER A 33 2.24 15.78 2.17
CA SER A 33 2.93 17.07 2.21
C SER A 33 4.04 17.20 1.17
N TYR A 34 4.46 16.10 0.54
CA TYR A 34 5.53 16.06 -0.45
C TYR A 34 5.31 14.94 -1.47
N THR A 35 6.03 15.01 -2.60
CA THR A 35 6.13 13.94 -3.61
C THR A 35 7.55 13.39 -3.65
N GLY A 36 7.74 12.19 -4.23
CA GLY A 36 9.06 11.61 -4.43
C GLY A 36 9.34 10.33 -3.65
N VAL A 37 8.32 9.73 -3.04
CA VAL A 37 8.48 8.42 -2.41
C VAL A 37 8.69 7.37 -3.51
N GLU A 38 9.70 6.54 -3.32
CA GLU A 38 10.05 5.43 -4.21
C GLU A 38 9.64 4.07 -3.62
N GLU A 39 9.68 3.90 -2.29
CA GLU A 39 9.29 2.65 -1.64
C GLU A 39 8.33 2.88 -0.46
N LEU A 40 7.20 2.17 -0.49
CA LEU A 40 6.25 2.09 0.63
C LEU A 40 6.01 0.64 1.02
N ARG A 41 6.27 0.34 2.30
CA ARG A 41 6.02 -0.97 2.89
C ARG A 41 5.25 -0.78 4.18
N PHE A 42 4.00 -1.24 4.20
CA PHE A 42 3.14 -1.20 5.36
C PHE A 42 2.79 -2.62 5.80
N GLN A 43 2.92 -2.87 7.10
CA GLN A 43 2.35 -4.04 7.75
C GLN A 43 1.18 -3.55 8.62
N ILE A 44 -0.05 -3.96 8.28
CA ILE A 44 -1.27 -3.45 8.93
C ILE A 44 -1.71 -4.46 10.00
N PRO A 45 -1.68 -4.09 11.29
CA PRO A 45 -1.71 -5.06 12.39
C PRO A 45 -3.09 -5.69 12.66
N GLU A 46 -4.21 -4.95 12.59
CA GLU A 46 -5.56 -5.48 12.89
C GLU A 46 -6.67 -4.71 12.15
N ASP A 47 -7.86 -5.33 12.04
CA ASP A 47 -9.06 -4.74 11.45
C ASP A 47 -9.85 -3.97 12.51
N ASN A 48 -9.88 -2.65 12.39
CA ASN A 48 -10.84 -1.79 13.08
C ASN A 48 -11.33 -0.74 12.08
N THR A 49 -12.50 -0.15 12.34
CA THR A 49 -13.11 0.83 11.43
C THR A 49 -12.24 2.06 11.18
N GLU A 50 -11.35 2.42 12.11
CA GLU A 50 -10.41 3.55 11.94
C GLU A 50 -9.35 3.22 10.87
N TYR A 51 -8.88 1.97 10.81
CA TYR A 51 -7.95 1.52 9.77
C TYR A 51 -8.59 1.53 8.37
N ASP A 52 -9.90 1.30 8.25
CA ASP A 52 -10.57 1.34 6.94
C ASP A 52 -10.61 2.74 6.33
N GLU A 53 -10.81 3.78 7.15
CA GLU A 53 -10.73 5.17 6.71
C GLU A 53 -9.31 5.53 6.25
N LEU A 54 -8.29 5.04 6.97
CA LEU A 54 -6.88 5.22 6.59
C LEU A 54 -6.55 4.49 5.27
N GLY A 55 -7.07 3.27 5.07
CA GLY A 55 -6.91 2.54 3.81
C GLY A 55 -7.55 3.28 2.64
N THR A 56 -8.76 3.81 2.86
CA THR A 56 -9.47 4.63 1.87
C THR A 56 -8.66 5.88 1.51
N LYS A 57 -8.16 6.62 2.50
CA LYS A 57 -7.31 7.80 2.29
C LYS A 57 -6.01 7.45 1.56
N PHE A 58 -5.39 6.33 1.92
CA PHE A 58 -4.17 5.87 1.28
C PHE A 58 -4.38 5.62 -0.22
N TYR A 59 -5.36 4.79 -0.59
CA TYR A 59 -5.58 4.45 -2.00
C TYR A 59 -6.15 5.61 -2.82
N SER A 60 -6.99 6.47 -2.24
CA SER A 60 -7.62 7.57 -2.98
C SER A 60 -6.77 8.82 -3.10
N GLN A 61 -5.83 9.05 -2.18
CA GLN A 61 -5.05 10.29 -2.12
C GLN A 61 -3.54 10.05 -2.16
N VAL A 62 -3.01 9.27 -1.21
CA VAL A 62 -1.56 9.11 -1.02
C VAL A 62 -0.93 8.39 -2.22
N LEU A 63 -1.51 7.27 -2.63
CA LEU A 63 -0.96 6.45 -3.71
C LEU A 63 -0.94 7.20 -5.05
N PRO A 64 -2.02 7.87 -5.51
CA PRO A 64 -1.97 8.74 -6.67
C PRO A 64 -0.94 9.87 -6.56
N HIS A 65 -0.75 10.44 -5.38
CA HIS A 65 0.20 11.54 -5.14
C HIS A 65 1.66 11.14 -5.44
N HIS A 66 2.03 9.89 -5.18
CA HIS A 66 3.37 9.34 -5.44
C HIS A 66 3.46 8.48 -6.70
N SER A 67 2.40 8.42 -7.52
CA SER A 67 2.31 7.53 -8.68
C SER A 67 3.43 7.71 -9.71
N ALA A 68 3.98 8.92 -9.82
CA ALA A 68 5.07 9.22 -10.74
C ALA A 68 6.45 8.71 -10.26
N THR A 69 6.62 8.40 -8.98
CA THR A 69 7.94 8.05 -8.40
C THR A 69 7.96 6.68 -7.76
N LEU A 70 6.81 6.14 -7.36
CA LEU A 70 6.73 4.89 -6.62
C LEU A 70 7.20 3.70 -7.47
N LYS A 71 8.19 2.97 -6.94
CA LYS A 71 8.81 1.78 -7.54
C LYS A 71 8.41 0.51 -6.81
N ILE A 72 8.25 0.58 -5.49
CA ILE A 72 7.93 -0.57 -4.65
C ILE A 72 6.74 -0.25 -3.76
N LEU A 73 5.70 -1.09 -3.84
CA LEU A 73 4.53 -1.04 -2.98
C LEU A 73 4.34 -2.40 -2.31
N SER A 74 4.32 -2.44 -0.98
CA SER A 74 4.03 -3.64 -0.20
C SER A 74 3.02 -3.34 0.90
N ILE A 75 1.77 -3.76 0.73
CA ILE A 75 0.71 -3.55 1.71
C ILE A 75 0.32 -4.91 2.29
N ARG A 76 0.70 -5.16 3.56
CA ARG A 76 0.55 -6.45 4.25
C ARG A 76 -0.46 -6.39 5.38
N PRO A 77 -1.76 -6.45 5.09
CA PRO A 77 -2.77 -6.51 6.14
C PRO A 77 -2.83 -7.91 6.76
N ARG A 78 -3.07 -7.97 8.08
CA ARG A 78 -3.31 -9.24 8.78
C ARG A 78 -4.70 -9.84 8.51
N PHE A 79 -5.67 -8.99 8.17
CA PHE A 79 -7.06 -9.35 7.91
C PHE A 79 -7.55 -8.71 6.62
N GLU A 80 -8.62 -9.24 6.03
CA GLU A 80 -9.23 -8.64 4.84
C GLU A 80 -9.93 -7.32 5.20
N GLY A 81 -9.78 -6.28 4.38
CA GLY A 81 -10.35 -4.95 4.67
C GLY A 81 -10.05 -3.93 3.56
N MET A 82 -10.17 -2.63 3.85
CA MET A 82 -9.85 -1.59 2.86
C MET A 82 -8.36 -1.49 2.50
N TRP A 83 -7.50 -2.16 3.26
CA TRP A 83 -6.09 -2.34 2.95
C TRP A 83 -5.80 -3.52 2.01
N SER A 84 -6.80 -4.37 1.74
CA SER A 84 -6.69 -5.44 0.76
C SER A 84 -6.91 -4.91 -0.65
N PHE A 85 -6.22 -5.51 -1.62
CA PHE A 85 -6.43 -5.23 -3.02
C PHE A 85 -7.80 -5.74 -3.47
N GLN A 86 -8.56 -4.81 -4.05
CA GLN A 86 -9.92 -4.95 -4.54
C GLN A 86 -10.11 -4.07 -5.78
N GLU A 87 -11.20 -4.27 -6.53
CA GLU A 87 -11.47 -3.55 -7.78
C GLU A 87 -11.36 -2.02 -7.65
N SER A 88 -11.90 -1.45 -6.56
CA SER A 88 -11.84 0.00 -6.33
C SER A 88 -10.44 0.54 -6.03
N THR A 89 -9.50 -0.32 -5.59
CA THR A 89 -8.10 0.05 -5.33
C THR A 89 -7.18 -0.21 -6.53
N MET A 90 -7.67 -0.91 -7.55
CA MET A 90 -6.90 -1.29 -8.73
C MET A 90 -6.44 -0.06 -9.53
N LEU A 91 -7.35 0.89 -9.80
CA LEU A 91 -7.03 2.06 -10.62
C LEU A 91 -5.89 2.90 -10.03
N PRO A 92 -5.88 3.26 -8.74
CA PRO A 92 -4.74 3.93 -8.11
C PRO A 92 -3.40 3.18 -8.24
N VAL A 93 -3.40 1.86 -8.11
CA VAL A 93 -2.19 1.04 -8.28
C VAL A 93 -1.70 1.09 -9.72
N LEU A 94 -2.61 0.97 -10.70
CA LEU A 94 -2.27 1.02 -12.12
C LEU A 94 -1.76 2.40 -12.60
N GLN A 95 -2.02 3.47 -11.83
CA GLN A 95 -1.44 4.79 -12.11
C GLN A 95 0.07 4.85 -11.79
N CYS A 96 0.59 3.95 -10.98
CA CYS A 96 2.01 3.90 -10.59
C CYS A 96 2.87 3.31 -11.72
N ARG A 97 3.21 4.13 -12.73
CA ARG A 97 3.88 3.66 -13.97
C ARG A 97 5.30 3.14 -13.78
N ASN A 98 5.96 3.53 -12.69
CA ASN A 98 7.32 3.12 -12.36
C ASN A 98 7.37 1.94 -11.39
N LEU A 99 6.21 1.34 -11.06
CA LEU A 99 6.11 0.24 -10.13
C LEU A 99 6.76 -1.02 -10.72
N VAL A 100 7.82 -1.50 -10.07
CA VAL A 100 8.56 -2.72 -10.45
C VAL A 100 8.32 -3.88 -9.49
N SER A 101 7.82 -3.59 -8.29
CA SER A 101 7.48 -4.60 -7.28
C SER A 101 6.17 -4.25 -6.59
N LEU A 102 5.23 -5.19 -6.64
CA LEU A 102 3.94 -5.09 -5.97
C LEU A 102 3.74 -6.31 -5.06
N TRP A 103 3.43 -6.04 -3.80
CA TRP A 103 2.94 -7.02 -2.86
C TRP A 103 1.62 -6.50 -2.29
N VAL A 104 0.56 -7.29 -2.43
CA VAL A 104 -0.77 -7.00 -1.87
C VAL A 104 -1.41 -8.29 -1.36
N SER A 105 -2.30 -8.15 -0.38
CA SER A 105 -3.25 -9.20 -0.02
C SER A 105 -4.50 -9.05 -0.88
N LEU A 106 -4.96 -10.12 -1.51
CA LEU A 106 -6.26 -10.15 -2.17
C LEU A 106 -7.38 -10.42 -1.15
N ARG A 107 -8.59 -9.96 -1.43
CA ARG A 107 -9.79 -10.50 -0.79
C ARG A 107 -10.15 -11.85 -1.43
N PHE A 108 -10.56 -12.82 -0.62
CA PHE A 108 -11.00 -14.13 -1.08
C PHE A 108 -12.15 -14.06 -2.09
N SER A 109 -13.02 -13.04 -1.98
CA SER A 109 -14.13 -12.80 -2.92
C SER A 109 -13.69 -12.46 -4.33
N ASP A 110 -12.47 -11.94 -4.50
CA ASP A 110 -12.00 -11.34 -5.75
C ASP A 110 -11.11 -12.32 -6.55
N ILE A 111 -10.81 -13.49 -5.97
CA ILE A 111 -10.08 -14.57 -6.65
C ILE A 111 -11.06 -15.30 -7.57
N SER A 112 -11.11 -14.89 -8.84
CA SER A 112 -11.66 -15.73 -9.91
C SER A 112 -10.70 -16.89 -10.21
N ASP A 113 -11.27 -18.03 -10.61
CA ASP A 113 -10.66 -19.37 -10.75
C ASP A 113 -9.11 -19.41 -10.77
N PRO A 114 -8.45 -20.05 -9.77
CA PRO A 114 -6.99 -20.07 -9.58
C PRO A 114 -6.20 -20.78 -10.70
N THR A 115 -6.84 -21.18 -11.79
CA THR A 115 -6.25 -21.89 -12.93
C THR A 115 -5.78 -20.98 -14.07
N SER A 116 -5.95 -19.65 -13.96
CA SER A 116 -5.49 -18.71 -15.00
C SER A 116 -3.95 -18.61 -15.08
N PRO A 117 -3.34 -18.78 -16.27
CA PRO A 117 -1.89 -18.73 -16.43
C PRO A 117 -1.34 -17.32 -16.13
N GLY A 118 -0.36 -17.25 -15.21
CA GLY A 118 0.31 -16.02 -14.80
C GLY A 118 0.09 -15.61 -13.34
N VAL A 119 -0.83 -16.27 -12.64
CA VAL A 119 -1.12 -16.00 -11.22
C VAL A 119 -0.42 -17.04 -10.33
N VAL A 120 0.66 -16.66 -9.65
CA VAL A 120 1.34 -17.54 -8.67
C VAL A 120 0.65 -17.40 -7.30
N VAL A 121 -0.50 -18.06 -7.11
CA VAL A 121 -1.16 -18.12 -5.79
C VAL A 121 -0.33 -19.03 -4.87
N SER A 122 0.58 -18.45 -4.08
CA SER A 122 1.21 -19.17 -2.99
C SER A 122 0.21 -19.31 -1.84
N ARG A 123 0.09 -20.49 -1.23
CA ARG A 123 -0.77 -20.78 -0.05
C ARG A 123 -0.21 -20.15 1.24
N SER A 124 0.07 -18.86 1.15
CA SER A 124 0.31 -17.91 2.24
C SER A 124 -0.07 -16.53 1.68
N SER A 125 -1.35 -16.36 1.32
CA SER A 125 -2.11 -15.15 0.92
C SER A 125 -1.39 -14.01 0.18
N ALA A 126 -0.29 -14.27 -0.54
CA ALA A 126 0.52 -13.25 -1.18
C ALA A 126 0.76 -13.59 -2.65
N LEU A 127 0.39 -12.66 -3.53
CA LEU A 127 0.85 -12.63 -4.91
C LEU A 127 2.08 -11.73 -4.98
N ILE A 128 3.22 -12.29 -5.37
CA ILE A 128 4.40 -11.52 -5.76
C ILE A 128 4.33 -11.42 -7.29
N LEU A 129 3.94 -10.25 -7.80
CA LEU A 129 4.10 -9.94 -9.22
C LEU A 129 5.46 -9.25 -9.38
N SER A 130 6.47 -10.01 -9.77
CA SER A 130 7.72 -9.46 -10.30
C SER A 130 7.62 -9.41 -11.82
N SER A 131 7.70 -8.22 -12.41
CA SER A 131 7.87 -8.10 -13.86
C SER A 131 9.26 -8.65 -14.20
N ILE A 132 9.30 -9.75 -14.96
CA ILE A 132 10.53 -10.24 -15.58
C ILE A 132 10.67 -9.42 -16.87
N CYS A 133 11.65 -8.51 -16.89
CA CYS A 133 12.16 -7.98 -18.16
C CYS A 133 13.01 -9.04 -18.86
#